data_AF-A0A7C4Z7X9-F1
#
_entry.id   AF-A0A7C4Z7X9-F1
#
_cell.length_a   1.000
_cell.length_b   1.000
_cell.length_c   1.000
_cell.angle_alpha   90.00
_cell.angle_beta   90.00
_cell.angle_gamma   90.00
#
_symmetry.space_group_name_H-M   'P 1'
#
loop_
_entity.id
_entity.type
_entity.pdbx_description
1 polymer ?
#
loop_
_entity_poly.entity_id
_entity_poly.type
_entity_poly.pdbx_seq_one_letter_code
_entity_poly.pdbx_strand_id
1 'polypeptide(L)'
;MLLALLLPAISKVREAADRMQDANNLKQIGLALHNYDMDLTRLPPPAITSPDGKPLLSWRVAILPYIEQEALYKQFRLDEPWDSPHNIQLLDKMPKTYESPHRPPEQPGYTYYQAFVGENTGFDPKEKMTILRLASEDGTGNTILIAEAARGVPWTKPEDLPFDPRPGSPLPALGGPQSQGFNVLFGDGSVRYFMKTIDPETLRLLIDRRDGQAINMDKIK
;
A
#
# COMPACT_ATOMS: atom_id res chain seq x y z
N MET A 1 16.46 41.86 8.68
CA MET A 1 17.10 40.52 8.76
C MET A 1 16.29 39.60 9.70
N LEU A 2 15.03 39.31 9.35
CA LEU A 2 14.12 38.43 10.11
C LEU A 2 13.26 37.52 9.19
N LEU A 3 13.29 37.75 7.87
CA LEU A 3 12.57 36.95 6.86
C LEU A 3 13.32 35.66 6.48
N ALA A 4 14.65 35.60 6.66
CA ALA A 4 15.46 34.44 6.23
C ALA A 4 15.38 33.22 7.16
N LEU A 5 14.94 33.39 8.42
CA LEU A 5 14.78 32.28 9.38
C LEU A 5 13.40 31.59 9.27
N LEU A 6 12.42 32.22 8.61
CA LEU A 6 11.05 31.70 8.50
C LEU A 6 10.92 30.62 7.41
N LEU A 7 11.63 30.78 6.28
CA LEU A 7 11.58 29.85 5.16
C LEU A 7 11.94 28.39 5.53
N PRO A 8 13.06 28.09 6.22
CA PRO A 8 13.39 26.71 6.59
C PRO A 8 12.45 26.12 7.64
N ALA A 9 11.87 26.94 8.53
CA ALA A 9 10.88 26.48 9.50
C ALA A 9 9.55 26.11 8.82
N ILE A 10 9.10 26.93 7.85
CA ILE A 10 7.89 26.67 7.06
C ILE A 10 8.06 25.39 6.21
N SER A 11 9.22 25.18 5.61
CA SER A 11 9.52 23.95 4.87
C SER A 11 9.45 22.69 5.75
N LYS A 12 10.04 22.72 6.95
CA LYS A 12 9.96 21.59 7.91
C LYS A 12 8.53 21.29 8.35
N VAL A 13 7.72 22.33 8.58
CA VAL A 13 6.30 22.18 8.93
C VAL A 13 5.53 21.55 7.78
N ARG A 14 5.77 21.98 6.53
CA ARG A 14 5.16 21.39 5.34
C ARG A 14 5.52 19.93 5.16
N GLU A 15 6.80 19.57 5.28
CA GLU A 15 7.23 18.17 5.20
C GLU A 15 6.60 17.29 6.29
N ALA A 16 6.44 17.80 7.51
CA ALA A 16 5.76 17.08 8.58
C ALA A 16 4.26 16.90 8.28
N ALA A 17 3.59 17.94 7.76
CA ALA A 17 2.19 17.89 7.36
C ALA A 17 1.97 16.91 6.18
N ASP A 18 2.86 16.93 5.20
CA ASP A 18 2.81 16.03 4.04
C ASP A 18 2.92 14.56 4.48
N ARG A 19 3.87 14.24 5.38
CA ARG A 19 3.99 12.89 5.97
C ARG A 19 2.75 12.48 6.78
N MET A 20 2.15 13.41 7.51
CA MET A 20 0.89 13.15 8.23
C MET A 20 -0.24 12.85 7.25
N GLN A 21 -0.28 13.54 6.11
CA GLN A 21 -1.28 13.29 5.08
C GLN A 21 -1.08 11.93 4.40
N ASP A 22 0.16 11.51 4.14
CA ASP A 22 0.43 10.14 3.68
C ASP A 22 -0.09 9.08 4.65
N ALA A 23 0.17 9.27 5.94
CA ALA A 23 -0.33 8.37 6.96
C ALA A 23 -1.87 8.35 7.02
N ASN A 24 -2.52 9.50 6.82
CA ASN A 24 -3.99 9.57 6.74
C ASN A 24 -4.53 8.88 5.48
N ASN A 25 -3.87 9.03 4.33
CA ASN A 25 -4.23 8.33 3.10
C ASN A 25 -4.18 6.80 3.30
N LEU A 26 -3.09 6.29 3.89
CA LEU A 26 -2.98 4.87 4.24
C LEU A 26 -4.05 4.41 5.23
N LYS A 27 -4.44 5.24 6.22
CA LYS A 27 -5.57 4.92 7.12
C LYS A 27 -6.90 4.81 6.37
N GLN A 28 -7.16 5.69 5.42
CA GLN A 28 -8.37 5.61 4.58
C GLN A 28 -8.36 4.35 3.70
N ILE A 29 -7.20 3.98 3.17
CA ILE A 29 -7.03 2.70 2.45
C ILE A 29 -7.29 1.52 3.40
N GLY A 30 -6.73 1.53 4.62
CA GLY A 30 -6.98 0.50 5.63
C GLY A 30 -8.46 0.35 5.97
N LEU A 31 -9.16 1.46 6.18
CA LEU A 31 -10.60 1.44 6.39
C LEU A 31 -11.35 0.82 5.20
N ALA A 32 -10.97 1.17 3.98
CA ALA A 32 -11.55 0.59 2.77
C ALA A 32 -11.30 -0.91 2.65
N LEU A 33 -10.11 -1.40 3.02
CA LEU A 33 -9.79 -2.83 3.07
C LEU A 33 -10.66 -3.58 4.10
N HIS A 34 -10.86 -3.00 5.28
CA HIS A 34 -11.73 -3.57 6.31
C HIS A 34 -13.20 -3.60 5.87
N ASN A 35 -13.70 -2.54 5.24
CA ASN A 35 -15.06 -2.52 4.71
C ASN A 35 -15.24 -3.53 3.56
N TYR A 36 -14.24 -3.69 2.70
CA TYR A 36 -14.24 -4.71 1.65
C TYR A 36 -14.28 -6.13 2.25
N ASP A 37 -13.50 -6.39 3.31
CA ASP A 37 -13.53 -7.67 4.04
C ASP A 37 -14.86 -7.90 4.76
N MET A 38 -15.46 -6.88 5.34
CA MET A 38 -16.78 -6.97 5.99
C MET A 38 -17.87 -7.36 4.98
N ASP A 39 -17.87 -6.75 3.80
CA ASP A 39 -18.89 -6.98 2.78
C ASP A 39 -18.73 -8.31 2.05
N LEU A 40 -17.48 -8.71 1.76
CA LEU A 40 -17.19 -9.85 0.88
C LEU A 40 -16.57 -11.04 1.62
N THR A 41 -16.34 -10.92 2.92
CA THR A 41 -15.64 -11.91 3.75
C THR A 41 -14.29 -12.31 3.13
N ARG A 42 -13.58 -11.31 2.61
CA ARG A 42 -12.25 -11.40 2.00
C ARG A 42 -11.60 -10.04 1.86
N LEU A 43 -10.29 -9.98 1.97
CA LEU A 43 -9.50 -8.89 1.42
C LEU A 43 -9.56 -8.91 -0.13
N PRO A 44 -9.34 -7.76 -0.79
CA PRO A 44 -9.22 -7.73 -2.24
C PRO A 44 -8.04 -8.61 -2.67
N PRO A 45 -8.19 -9.41 -3.75
CA PRO A 45 -7.03 -10.08 -4.33
C PRO A 45 -6.03 -9.03 -4.87
N PRO A 46 -4.75 -9.38 -5.09
CA PRO A 46 -3.74 -8.46 -5.63
C PRO A 46 -4.16 -7.83 -6.97
N ALA A 47 -4.94 -8.57 -7.75
CA ALA A 47 -5.50 -8.13 -9.02
C ALA A 47 -6.93 -8.64 -9.21
N ILE A 48 -7.75 -7.83 -9.87
CA ILE A 48 -8.93 -8.32 -10.59
C ILE A 48 -8.40 -9.13 -11.78
N THR A 49 -8.87 -10.35 -11.91
CA THR A 49 -8.41 -11.30 -12.93
C THR A 49 -9.54 -11.64 -13.89
N SER A 50 -9.15 -11.92 -15.13
CA SER A 50 -10.00 -12.59 -16.13
C SER A 50 -10.35 -14.02 -15.69
N PRO A 51 -11.34 -14.68 -16.33
CA PRO A 51 -11.69 -16.07 -16.03
C PRO A 51 -10.54 -17.08 -16.16
N ASP A 52 -9.56 -16.80 -17.02
CA ASP A 52 -8.33 -17.60 -17.20
C ASP A 52 -7.21 -17.23 -16.21
N GLY A 53 -7.48 -16.32 -15.27
CA GLY A 53 -6.55 -15.94 -14.20
C GLY A 53 -5.53 -14.88 -14.59
N LYS A 54 -5.60 -14.33 -15.81
CA LYS A 54 -4.72 -13.22 -16.22
C LYS A 54 -5.07 -11.96 -15.41
N PRO A 55 -4.10 -11.31 -14.76
CA PRO A 55 -4.34 -10.07 -14.02
C PRO A 55 -4.68 -8.93 -14.98
N LEU A 56 -5.77 -8.22 -14.68
CA LEU A 56 -6.31 -7.15 -15.52
C LEU A 56 -6.14 -5.79 -14.86
N LEU A 57 -6.63 -5.63 -13.62
CA LEU A 57 -6.66 -4.37 -12.88
C LEU A 57 -6.15 -4.56 -11.45
N SER A 58 -5.56 -3.53 -10.87
CA SER A 58 -5.06 -3.54 -9.49
C SER A 58 -6.18 -3.73 -8.45
N TRP A 59 -5.82 -4.28 -7.27
CA TRP A 59 -6.65 -4.24 -6.06
C TRP A 59 -7.15 -2.81 -5.72
N ARG A 60 -6.39 -1.78 -6.08
CA ARG A 60 -6.77 -0.36 -5.92
C ARG A 60 -8.04 0.00 -6.68
N VAL A 61 -8.29 -0.65 -7.82
CA VAL A 61 -9.55 -0.50 -8.57
C VAL A 61 -10.68 -1.20 -7.83
N ALA A 62 -10.44 -2.40 -7.28
CA ALA A 62 -11.45 -3.17 -6.57
C ALA A 62 -12.02 -2.45 -5.33
N ILE A 63 -11.22 -1.62 -4.66
CA ILE A 63 -11.65 -0.91 -3.46
C ILE A 63 -12.22 0.50 -3.72
N LEU A 64 -12.30 0.95 -4.98
CA LEU A 64 -12.85 2.28 -5.30
C LEU A 64 -14.22 2.57 -4.67
N PRO A 65 -15.20 1.64 -4.67
CA PRO A 65 -16.49 1.86 -3.99
C PRO A 65 -16.35 2.21 -2.50
N TYR A 66 -15.30 1.69 -1.85
CA TYR A 66 -15.03 1.82 -0.42
C TYR A 66 -14.23 3.08 -0.05
N ILE A 67 -13.79 3.85 -1.04
CA ILE A 67 -13.18 5.18 -0.87
C ILE A 67 -14.00 6.27 -1.55
N GLU A 68 -15.32 6.07 -1.64
CA GLU A 68 -16.28 7.01 -2.24
C GLU A 68 -16.08 7.26 -3.75
N GLN A 69 -15.47 6.31 -4.46
CA GLN A 69 -15.16 6.38 -5.89
C GLN A 69 -16.00 5.41 -6.74
N GLU A 70 -17.23 5.10 -6.31
CA GLU A 70 -18.19 4.23 -7.02
C GLU A 70 -18.44 4.68 -8.47
N ALA A 71 -18.55 5.99 -8.70
CA ALA A 71 -18.77 6.55 -10.04
C ALA A 71 -17.56 6.35 -10.97
N LEU A 72 -16.33 6.32 -10.41
CA LEU A 72 -15.12 5.99 -11.16
C LEU A 72 -15.02 4.49 -11.39
N TYR A 73 -15.33 3.66 -10.39
CA TYR A 73 -15.35 2.21 -10.52
C TYR A 73 -16.21 1.74 -11.70
N LYS A 74 -17.43 2.28 -11.82
CA LYS A 74 -18.37 1.97 -12.91
C LYS A 74 -17.88 2.36 -14.31
N GLN A 75 -16.85 3.18 -14.42
CA GLN A 75 -16.25 3.54 -15.73
C GLN A 75 -15.26 2.49 -16.22
N PHE A 76 -14.71 1.65 -15.35
CA PHE A 76 -13.77 0.61 -15.74
C PHE A 76 -14.47 -0.55 -16.47
N ARG A 77 -13.80 -1.07 -17.49
CA ARG A 77 -14.11 -2.39 -18.06
C ARG A 77 -13.29 -3.42 -17.30
N LEU A 78 -13.96 -4.15 -16.40
CA LEU A 78 -13.31 -5.08 -15.46
C LEU A 78 -12.79 -6.37 -16.14
N ASP A 79 -13.22 -6.61 -17.38
CA ASP A 79 -12.81 -7.69 -18.27
C ASP A 79 -11.65 -7.28 -19.22
N GLU A 80 -11.19 -6.03 -19.15
CA GLU A 80 -10.08 -5.51 -19.94
C GLU A 80 -8.87 -5.17 -19.05
N PRO A 81 -7.62 -5.31 -19.55
CA PRO A 81 -6.44 -4.91 -18.79
C PRO A 81 -6.41 -3.39 -18.56
N TRP A 82 -5.63 -2.98 -17.56
CA TRP A 82 -5.44 -1.58 -17.15
C TRP A 82 -4.96 -0.67 -18.29
N ASP A 83 -4.22 -1.21 -19.25
CA ASP A 83 -3.64 -0.52 -20.41
C ASP A 83 -4.43 -0.72 -21.72
N SER A 84 -5.65 -1.27 -21.63
CA SER A 84 -6.57 -1.28 -22.77
C SER A 84 -6.88 0.15 -23.24
N PRO A 85 -7.23 0.36 -24.53
CA PRO A 85 -7.59 1.68 -25.04
C PRO A 85 -8.70 2.38 -24.25
N HIS A 86 -9.59 1.63 -23.59
CA HIS A 86 -10.63 2.16 -22.72
C HIS A 86 -10.09 2.49 -21.32
N ASN A 87 -9.52 1.52 -20.61
CA ASN A 87 -9.13 1.71 -19.20
C ASN A 87 -7.95 2.68 -19.04
N ILE A 88 -7.04 2.79 -20.01
CA ILE A 88 -5.88 3.69 -19.91
C ILE A 88 -6.31 5.17 -19.78
N GLN A 89 -7.49 5.53 -20.30
CA GLN A 89 -8.04 6.89 -20.19
C GLN A 89 -8.47 7.25 -18.76
N LEU A 90 -8.60 6.25 -17.87
CA LEU A 90 -8.98 6.45 -16.48
C LEU A 90 -7.77 6.62 -15.56
N LEU A 91 -6.54 6.45 -16.07
CA LEU A 91 -5.31 6.58 -15.30
C LEU A 91 -5.18 7.98 -14.66
N ASP A 92 -5.52 9.02 -15.41
CA ASP A 92 -5.45 10.42 -14.97
C ASP A 92 -6.54 10.79 -13.93
N LYS A 93 -7.50 9.89 -13.67
CA LYS A 93 -8.56 10.07 -12.67
C LYS A 93 -8.20 9.44 -11.32
N MET A 94 -6.91 9.36 -11.01
CA MET A 94 -6.43 8.77 -9.75
C MET A 94 -7.08 9.47 -8.54
N PRO A 95 -7.69 8.71 -7.62
CA PRO A 95 -8.18 9.29 -6.38
C PRO A 95 -7.05 9.90 -5.55
N LYS A 96 -7.32 11.05 -4.92
CA LYS A 96 -6.35 11.72 -4.02
C LYS A 96 -5.84 10.84 -2.89
N THR A 97 -6.64 9.87 -2.45
CA THR A 97 -6.27 8.88 -1.44
C THR A 97 -5.07 8.01 -1.88
N TYR A 98 -4.78 7.91 -3.18
CA TYR A 98 -3.61 7.20 -3.71
C TYR A 98 -2.42 8.11 -4.02
N GLU A 99 -2.58 9.42 -3.93
CA GLU A 99 -1.48 10.38 -4.09
C GLU A 99 -0.64 10.41 -2.82
N SER A 100 0.69 10.50 -2.97
CA SER A 100 1.57 10.84 -1.86
C SER A 100 1.89 12.33 -1.89
N PRO A 101 1.42 13.15 -0.93
CA PRO A 101 1.71 14.58 -0.90
C PRO A 101 3.19 14.85 -0.62
N HIS A 102 3.84 14.00 0.18
CA HIS A 102 5.26 14.11 0.46
C HIS A 102 6.12 13.79 -0.75
N ARG A 103 5.61 12.93 -1.64
CA ARG A 103 6.29 12.54 -2.87
C ARG A 103 5.33 12.60 -4.06
N PRO A 104 5.24 13.75 -4.74
CA PRO A 104 4.54 13.83 -6.00
C PRO A 104 5.12 12.81 -7.00
N PRO A 105 4.28 12.12 -7.78
CA PRO A 105 4.76 11.16 -8.75
C PRO A 105 5.46 11.86 -9.92
N GLU A 106 6.43 11.18 -10.55
CA GLU A 106 7.10 11.67 -11.76
C GLU A 106 6.14 11.79 -12.95
N GLN A 107 5.07 10.99 -12.96
CA GLN A 107 4.03 10.95 -13.97
C GLN A 107 2.65 10.96 -13.29
N PRO A 108 1.66 11.71 -13.80
CA PRO A 108 0.29 11.61 -13.31
C PRO A 108 -0.23 10.16 -13.29
N GLY A 109 -1.07 9.84 -12.31
CA GLY A 109 -1.63 8.49 -12.16
C GLY A 109 -0.69 7.45 -11.55
N TYR A 110 0.48 7.83 -11.04
CA TYR A 110 1.37 6.92 -10.32
C TYR A 110 1.20 7.05 -8.81
N THR A 111 1.20 5.91 -8.12
CA THR A 111 1.12 5.83 -6.66
C THR A 111 2.32 5.11 -6.07
N TYR A 112 2.68 5.49 -4.85
CA TYR A 112 3.72 4.84 -4.06
C TYR A 112 3.16 3.86 -3.03
N TYR A 113 1.86 3.88 -2.72
CA TYR A 113 1.28 2.94 -1.76
C TYR A 113 1.08 1.59 -2.43
N GLN A 114 1.92 0.61 -2.11
CA GLN A 114 1.93 -0.72 -2.72
C GLN A 114 1.79 -1.83 -1.69
N ALA A 115 1.03 -2.87 -2.05
CA ALA A 115 0.89 -4.06 -1.24
C ALA A 115 2.13 -4.96 -1.34
N PHE A 116 2.42 -5.76 -0.31
CA PHE A 116 3.38 -6.87 -0.47
C PHE A 116 2.67 -8.07 -1.06
N VAL A 117 3.10 -8.53 -2.24
CA VAL A 117 2.50 -9.64 -2.97
C VAL A 117 3.48 -10.79 -3.03
N GLY A 118 3.09 -11.92 -2.44
CA GLY A 118 3.93 -13.11 -2.35
C GLY A 118 3.28 -14.17 -1.48
N GLU A 119 3.94 -15.31 -1.40
CA GLU A 119 3.55 -16.34 -0.43
C GLU A 119 3.64 -15.78 0.99
N ASN A 120 2.67 -16.13 1.84
CA ASN A 120 2.53 -15.68 3.22
C ASN A 120 2.31 -14.17 3.43
N THR A 121 2.07 -13.35 2.40
CA THR A 121 1.70 -11.94 2.63
C THR A 121 0.20 -11.79 2.87
N GLY A 122 -0.24 -10.60 3.31
CA GLY A 122 -1.67 -10.26 3.36
C GLY A 122 -2.34 -10.15 1.99
N PHE A 123 -1.56 -10.14 0.91
CA PHE A 123 -1.98 -10.14 -0.49
C PHE A 123 -1.40 -11.37 -1.22
N ASP A 124 -1.50 -12.54 -0.60
CA ASP A 124 -1.10 -13.80 -1.20
C ASP A 124 -2.00 -14.15 -2.40
N PRO A 125 -1.45 -14.28 -3.63
CA PRO A 125 -2.24 -14.55 -4.82
C PRO A 125 -2.84 -15.96 -4.86
N LYS A 126 -2.34 -16.89 -4.03
CA LYS A 126 -2.79 -18.29 -3.98
C LYS A 126 -3.83 -18.54 -2.90
N GLU A 127 -4.05 -17.59 -1.99
CA GLU A 127 -4.93 -17.77 -0.85
C GLU A 127 -6.04 -16.71 -0.79
N LYS A 128 -7.23 -17.12 -0.32
CA LYS A 128 -8.27 -16.18 0.08
C LYS A 128 -7.89 -15.59 1.43
N MET A 129 -7.41 -14.35 1.43
CA MET A 129 -7.06 -13.61 2.64
C MET A 129 -8.30 -12.92 3.25
N THR A 130 -8.32 -12.81 4.57
CA THR A 130 -9.35 -12.09 5.35
C THR A 130 -8.70 -11.42 6.56
N ILE A 131 -9.33 -10.41 7.16
CA ILE A 131 -8.81 -9.80 8.41
C ILE A 131 -8.78 -10.85 9.54
N LEU A 132 -9.81 -11.70 9.62
CA LEU A 132 -9.88 -12.77 10.60
C LEU A 132 -8.72 -13.77 10.46
N ARG A 133 -8.30 -14.08 9.22
CA ARG A 133 -7.18 -14.98 8.99
C ARG A 133 -5.88 -14.39 9.48
N LEU A 134 -5.61 -13.12 9.15
CA LEU A 134 -4.46 -12.39 9.67
C LEU A 134 -4.44 -12.39 11.21
N ALA A 135 -5.61 -12.21 11.83
CA ALA A 135 -5.75 -12.22 13.29
C ALA A 135 -5.44 -13.60 13.90
N SER A 136 -5.69 -14.70 13.18
CA SER A 136 -5.44 -16.07 13.66
C SER A 136 -4.02 -16.59 13.43
N GLU A 137 -3.25 -15.93 12.58
CA GLU A 137 -1.85 -16.27 12.29
C GLU A 137 -0.95 -15.35 13.16
N ASP A 138 -0.16 -14.43 12.59
CA ASP A 138 0.73 -13.58 13.41
C ASP A 138 0.06 -12.34 14.06
N GLY A 139 -1.23 -12.13 13.77
CA GLY A 139 -2.03 -11.04 14.32
C GLY A 139 -2.03 -9.79 13.44
N THR A 140 -3.19 -9.14 13.34
CA THR A 140 -3.42 -7.98 12.45
C THR A 140 -2.49 -6.79 12.74
N GLY A 141 -2.08 -6.60 14.00
CA GLY A 141 -1.15 -5.54 14.41
C GLY A 141 0.32 -5.83 14.13
N ASN A 142 0.66 -7.06 13.71
CA ASN A 142 2.04 -7.49 13.41
C ASN A 142 2.24 -7.79 11.92
N THR A 143 1.20 -7.76 11.10
CA THR A 143 1.30 -7.99 9.66
C THR A 143 1.14 -6.69 8.86
N ILE A 144 2.16 -6.34 8.09
CA ILE A 144 2.12 -5.22 7.14
C ILE A 144 1.36 -5.66 5.89
N LEU A 145 0.45 -4.81 5.43
CA LEU A 145 -0.30 -4.98 4.19
C LEU A 145 0.29 -4.14 3.06
N ILE A 146 0.45 -2.84 3.32
CA ILE A 146 0.81 -1.83 2.32
C ILE A 146 1.96 -0.99 2.84
N ALA A 147 2.90 -0.62 1.97
CA ALA A 147 4.00 0.28 2.28
C ALA A 147 4.15 1.37 1.21
N GLU A 148 4.81 2.46 1.59
CA GLU A 148 5.34 3.42 0.63
C GLU A 148 6.56 2.84 -0.09
N ALA A 149 6.41 2.51 -1.37
CA ALA A 149 7.44 1.97 -2.23
C ALA A 149 8.46 3.03 -2.67
N ALA A 150 9.68 2.58 -2.97
CA ALA A 150 10.72 3.43 -3.54
C ALA A 150 10.44 3.86 -4.99
N ARG A 151 9.66 3.08 -5.75
CA ARG A 151 9.26 3.40 -7.13
C ARG A 151 7.74 3.42 -7.22
N GLY A 152 7.18 4.42 -7.91
CA GLY A 152 5.74 4.50 -8.16
C GLY A 152 5.30 3.58 -9.30
N VAL A 153 4.04 3.18 -9.28
CA VAL A 153 3.41 2.37 -10.35
C VAL A 153 2.09 3.03 -10.77
N PRO A 154 1.62 2.85 -12.03
CA PRO A 154 0.28 3.27 -12.41
C PRO A 154 -0.75 2.65 -11.46
N TRP A 155 -1.61 3.45 -10.84
CA TRP A 155 -2.49 2.96 -9.77
C TRP A 155 -3.51 1.90 -10.24
N THR A 156 -3.80 1.85 -11.55
CA THR A 156 -4.68 0.86 -12.15
C THR A 156 -3.97 -0.45 -12.51
N LYS A 157 -2.64 -0.43 -12.62
CA LYS A 157 -1.83 -1.58 -13.01
C LYS A 157 -1.71 -2.58 -11.84
N PRO A 158 -1.96 -3.89 -12.05
CA PRO A 158 -1.76 -4.92 -11.03
C PRO A 158 -0.27 -5.22 -10.82
N GLU A 159 0.48 -4.23 -10.36
CA GLU A 159 1.90 -4.30 -10.04
C GLU A 159 2.10 -3.72 -8.63
N ASP A 160 2.82 -4.46 -7.80
CA ASP A 160 3.00 -4.20 -6.37
C ASP A 160 4.36 -4.74 -5.91
N LEU A 161 4.66 -4.70 -4.61
CA LEU A 161 5.96 -5.06 -4.06
C LEU A 161 6.11 -6.60 -4.00
N PRO A 162 7.01 -7.21 -4.80
CA PRO A 162 7.19 -8.66 -4.74
C PRO A 162 7.82 -9.05 -3.40
N PHE A 163 7.34 -10.16 -2.83
CA PHE A 163 7.88 -10.73 -1.61
C PHE A 163 8.15 -12.23 -1.79
N ASP A 164 9.25 -12.67 -1.18
CA ASP A 164 9.64 -14.08 -1.10
C ASP A 164 10.02 -14.38 0.35
N PRO A 165 9.31 -15.31 1.03
CA PRO A 165 9.54 -15.62 2.43
C PRO A 165 10.87 -16.34 2.68
N ARG A 166 11.52 -16.88 1.64
CA ARG A 166 12.77 -17.65 1.82
C ARG A 166 13.86 -16.78 2.46
N PRO A 167 14.55 -17.27 3.50
CA PRO A 167 15.63 -16.54 4.15
C PRO A 167 16.68 -16.03 3.15
N GLY A 168 17.10 -14.78 3.31
CA GLY A 168 18.09 -14.14 2.43
C GLY A 168 17.54 -13.65 1.08
N SER A 169 16.26 -13.85 0.76
CA SER A 169 15.67 -13.28 -0.46
C SER A 169 15.67 -11.75 -0.41
N PRO A 170 15.87 -11.04 -1.53
CA PRO A 170 15.90 -9.58 -1.52
C PRO A 170 14.54 -9.02 -1.10
N LEU A 171 14.55 -8.03 -0.20
CA LEU A 171 13.36 -7.23 0.11
C LEU A 171 13.19 -6.10 -0.91
N PRO A 172 11.96 -5.73 -1.26
CA PRO A 172 11.70 -4.64 -2.18
C PRO A 172 12.13 -3.30 -1.56
N ALA A 173 12.55 -2.36 -2.39
CA ALA A 173 12.99 -1.05 -1.92
C ALA A 173 11.80 -0.17 -1.48
N LEU A 174 11.90 0.40 -0.27
CA LEU A 174 10.85 1.20 0.37
C LEU A 174 11.32 2.63 0.63
N GLY A 175 10.37 3.57 0.63
CA GLY A 175 10.59 4.99 0.84
C GLY A 175 11.29 5.71 -0.31
N GLY A 176 10.92 6.97 -0.55
CA GLY A 176 11.50 7.77 -1.64
C GLY A 176 13.00 8.08 -1.44
N PRO A 177 13.78 8.36 -2.51
CA PRO A 177 15.24 8.50 -2.43
C PRO A 177 15.75 9.45 -1.34
N GLN A 178 15.03 10.55 -1.09
CA GLN A 178 15.40 11.56 -0.10
C GLN A 178 14.73 11.38 1.27
N SER A 179 13.84 10.38 1.42
CA SER A 179 13.18 10.09 2.69
C SER A 179 14.10 9.28 3.61
N GLN A 180 14.04 9.59 4.91
CA GLN A 180 14.71 8.83 5.97
C GLN A 180 14.00 7.52 6.30
N GLY A 181 12.75 7.37 5.86
CA GLY A 181 11.87 6.26 6.21
C GLY A 181 10.68 6.13 5.27
N PHE A 182 9.67 5.41 5.72
CA PHE A 182 8.46 5.12 4.96
C PHE A 182 7.31 4.79 5.91
N ASN A 183 6.09 5.14 5.51
CA ASN A 183 4.89 4.66 6.18
C ASN A 183 4.51 3.24 5.74
N VAL A 184 3.98 2.47 6.67
CA VAL A 184 3.37 1.16 6.45
C VAL A 184 2.00 1.09 7.10
N LEU A 185 1.08 0.39 6.44
CA LEU A 185 -0.25 0.07 6.94
C LEU A 185 -0.26 -1.38 7.41
N PHE A 186 -0.70 -1.59 8.65
CA PHE A 186 -0.90 -2.90 9.26
C PHE A 186 -2.30 -3.45 9.01
N GLY A 187 -2.46 -4.76 9.20
CA GLY A 187 -3.74 -5.46 9.10
C GLY A 187 -4.82 -4.94 10.04
N ASP A 188 -4.44 -4.32 11.17
CA ASP A 188 -5.37 -3.71 12.12
C ASP A 188 -5.84 -2.30 11.70
N GLY A 189 -5.36 -1.80 10.56
CA GLY A 189 -5.65 -0.45 10.06
C GLY A 189 -4.74 0.63 10.66
N SER A 190 -3.84 0.29 11.58
CA SER A 190 -2.86 1.23 12.11
C SER A 190 -1.77 1.53 11.07
N VAL A 191 -1.26 2.76 11.13
CA VAL A 191 -0.16 3.20 10.26
C VAL A 191 1.04 3.55 11.13
N ARG A 192 2.20 3.03 10.77
CA ARG A 192 3.47 3.28 11.45
C ARG A 192 4.51 3.78 10.46
N TYR A 193 5.41 4.63 10.93
CA TYR A 193 6.55 5.10 10.17
C TYR A 193 7.78 4.32 10.60
N PHE A 194 8.53 3.76 9.65
CA PHE A 194 9.79 3.07 9.89
C PHE A 194 10.94 3.80 9.23
N MET A 195 12.09 3.85 9.92
CA MET A 195 13.33 4.31 9.34
C MET A 195 13.84 3.30 8.32
N LYS A 196 14.50 3.76 7.25
CA LYS A 196 15.13 2.88 6.25
C LYS A 196 16.25 2.01 6.81
N THR A 197 16.73 2.35 8.00
CA THR A 197 17.71 1.58 8.78
C THR A 197 17.09 0.43 9.55
N ILE A 198 15.78 0.19 9.43
CA ILE A 198 15.12 -0.99 10.01
C ILE A 198 15.89 -2.25 9.61
N ASP A 199 16.06 -3.14 10.57
CA ASP A 199 16.70 -4.43 10.36
C ASP A 199 15.90 -5.24 9.29
N PRO A 200 16.54 -5.71 8.21
CA PRO A 200 15.84 -6.40 7.13
C PRO A 200 15.11 -7.67 7.58
N GLU A 201 15.63 -8.41 8.56
CA GLU A 201 14.96 -9.60 9.06
C GLU A 201 13.71 -9.22 9.85
N THR A 202 13.78 -8.17 10.68
CA THR A 202 12.60 -7.61 11.35
C THR A 202 11.52 -7.16 10.35
N LEU A 203 11.91 -6.50 9.26
CA LEU A 203 10.97 -6.10 8.21
C LEU A 203 10.36 -7.32 7.50
N ARG A 204 11.15 -8.38 7.26
CA ARG A 204 10.64 -9.63 6.66
C ARG A 204 9.57 -10.27 7.53
N LEU A 205 9.83 -10.38 8.83
CA LEU A 205 8.88 -10.95 9.78
C LEU A 205 7.57 -10.15 9.77
N LEU A 206 7.64 -8.81 9.78
CA LEU A 206 6.43 -7.99 9.66
C LEU A 206 5.65 -8.17 8.34
N ILE A 207 6.24 -8.72 7.28
CA ILE A 207 5.58 -8.99 6.00
C ILE A 207 5.04 -10.42 5.92
N ASP A 208 5.76 -11.39 6.47
CA ASP A 208 5.40 -12.81 6.52
C ASP A 208 4.41 -13.06 7.66
N ARG A 209 3.14 -13.30 7.34
CA ARG A 209 2.08 -13.49 8.35
C ARG A 209 2.14 -14.82 9.09
N ARG A 210 3.06 -15.72 8.75
CA ARG A 210 3.17 -17.09 9.30
C ARG A 210 4.54 -17.37 9.92
N ASP A 211 5.31 -16.34 10.23
CA ASP A 211 6.64 -16.54 10.80
C ASP A 211 6.59 -17.02 12.25
N GLY A 212 5.49 -16.73 12.98
CA GLY A 212 5.23 -17.20 14.34
C GLY A 212 6.12 -16.56 15.42
N GLN A 213 6.87 -15.50 15.09
CA GLN A 213 7.80 -14.82 15.97
C GLN A 213 7.17 -13.57 16.59
N ALA A 214 7.38 -13.41 17.89
CA ALA A 214 6.93 -12.22 18.61
C ALA A 214 7.85 -11.04 18.29
N ILE A 215 7.34 -10.05 17.57
CA ILE A 215 8.08 -8.83 17.25
C ILE A 215 7.82 -7.78 18.33
N ASN A 216 8.89 -7.32 19.00
CA ASN A 216 8.76 -6.22 19.96
C ASN A 216 8.71 -4.88 19.21
N MET A 217 7.49 -4.42 18.99
CA MET A 217 7.20 -3.17 18.29
C MET A 217 7.79 -1.91 18.93
N ASP A 218 8.05 -1.90 20.24
CA ASP A 218 8.64 -0.73 20.94
C ASP A 218 10.13 -0.55 20.64
N LYS A 219 10.78 -1.61 20.12
CA LYS A 219 12.18 -1.60 19.71
C LYS A 219 12.38 -1.17 18.26
N ILE A 220 11.31 -1.08 17.47
CA ILE A 220 11.34 -0.64 16.09
C ILE A 220 11.06 0.87 16.09
N LYS A 221 12.12 1.69 16.02
CA LYS A 221 12.05 3.15 15.93
C LYS A 221 12.66 3.64 14.64
#